data_AF-A0A8H8JWC3-F1
#
_entry.id   AF-A0A8H8JWC3-F1
#
_cell.length_a   1.000
_cell.length_b   1.000
_cell.length_c   1.000
_cell.angle_alpha   90.00
_cell.angle_beta   90.00
_cell.angle_gamma   90.00
#
_symmetry.space_group_name_H-M   'P 1'
#
loop_
_entity.id
_entity.type
_entity.pdbx_description
1 polymer ?
#
loop_
_entity_poly.entity_id
_entity_poly.type
_entity_poly.pdbx_seq_one_letter_code
_entity_poly.pdbx_strand_id
1 'polypeptide(L)'
;MFHRTFPVVLTAFLFYTSAVRAQYPSCAEPCISQANAGSCSMTDNSCLCNNAAYTNPTNECFRSSCSQSDWQAAYDYAVQLCHDAGVTTSNINNPPSKRSFTPVYSGRRALA
;
A
#
# COMPACT_ATOMS: atom_id res chain seq x y z
N MET A 1 16.26 16.00 -37.32
CA MET A 1 17.52 15.22 -37.26
C MET A 1 17.78 14.92 -35.79
N PHE A 2 17.16 13.87 -35.25
CA PHE A 2 17.72 12.52 -35.09
C PHE A 2 18.92 12.43 -34.13
N HIS A 3 18.63 11.76 -33.00
CA HIS A 3 19.50 10.95 -32.15
C HIS A 3 20.52 11.65 -31.25
N ARG A 4 20.36 11.43 -29.94
CA ARG A 4 21.14 10.38 -29.25
C ARG A 4 20.53 10.09 -27.88
N THR A 5 19.78 8.98 -27.85
CA THR A 5 19.64 8.07 -26.71
C THR A 5 20.75 8.23 -25.65
N PHE A 6 20.37 8.41 -24.39
CA PHE A 6 20.84 7.45 -23.38
C PHE A 6 19.75 7.23 -22.30
N PRO A 7 18.94 6.17 -22.46
CA PRO A 7 17.92 5.75 -21.53
C PRO A 7 18.55 5.06 -20.31
N VAL A 8 19.21 5.83 -19.44
CA VAL A 8 19.86 5.33 -18.21
C VAL A 8 19.60 6.30 -17.05
N VAL A 9 18.33 6.59 -16.78
CA VAL A 9 17.88 6.81 -15.40
C VAL A 9 16.79 5.78 -15.08
N LEU A 10 17.05 4.56 -15.58
CA LEU A 10 16.54 3.29 -15.08
C LEU A 10 17.55 2.74 -14.05
N THR A 11 18.29 3.63 -13.38
CA THR A 11 19.04 3.29 -12.19
C THR A 11 18.02 3.09 -11.09
N ALA A 12 17.73 1.82 -10.85
CA ALA A 12 17.11 1.35 -9.63
C ALA A 12 17.52 2.25 -8.46
N PHE A 13 16.55 2.98 -7.90
CA PHE A 13 16.66 3.59 -6.58
C PHE A 13 16.75 2.40 -5.58
N LEU A 14 17.91 1.72 -5.56
CA LEU A 14 18.33 0.91 -4.42
C LEU A 14 18.83 1.88 -3.35
N PHE A 15 17.94 2.74 -2.87
CA PHE A 15 18.14 3.37 -1.57
C PHE A 15 17.73 2.33 -0.55
N TYR A 16 18.68 1.42 -0.31
CA TYR A 16 18.76 0.63 0.92
C TYR A 16 19.07 1.63 2.04
N THR A 17 18.04 2.29 2.57
CA THR A 17 18.16 3.05 3.80
C THR A 17 17.90 2.10 4.96
N SER A 18 18.96 1.89 5.72
CA SER A 18 19.04 1.17 6.98
C SER A 18 17.83 1.40 7.89
N ALA A 19 17.20 0.28 8.27
CA ALA A 19 16.38 0.01 9.44
C ALA A 19 16.12 1.20 10.40
N VAL A 20 15.37 2.19 9.92
CA VAL A 20 14.39 2.84 10.78
C VAL A 20 13.22 1.87 10.79
N ARG A 21 12.66 1.56 11.96
CA ARG A 21 11.39 0.84 12.06
C ARG A 21 10.30 1.76 11.48
N ALA A 22 10.29 1.93 10.16
CA ALA A 22 9.13 2.39 9.44
C ALA A 22 8.11 1.28 9.64
N GLN A 23 7.19 1.53 10.56
CA GLN A 23 6.18 0.56 10.94
C GLN A 23 5.25 0.24 9.76
N TYR A 24 5.22 1.15 8.79
CA TYR A 24 4.65 0.95 7.47
C TYR A 24 5.74 0.77 6.41
N PRO A 25 5.51 -0.09 5.39
CA PRO A 25 6.41 -0.22 4.25
C PRO A 25 6.50 1.11 3.47
N SER A 26 7.62 1.37 2.79
CA SER A 26 7.85 2.64 2.08
C SER A 26 6.80 2.94 0.99
N CYS A 27 6.12 1.91 0.48
CA CYS A 27 5.02 2.06 -0.47
C CYS A 27 3.73 2.65 0.16
N ALA A 28 3.59 2.58 1.48
CA ALA A 28 2.43 3.02 2.24
C ALA A 28 2.54 4.49 2.70
N GLU A 29 3.75 5.02 2.88
CA GLU A 29 4.02 6.44 3.18
C GLU A 29 3.23 7.44 2.31
N PRO A 30 3.27 7.35 0.96
CA PRO A 30 2.51 8.28 0.12
C PRO A 30 1.00 8.09 0.26
N CYS A 31 0.53 6.90 0.66
CA CYS A 31 -0.89 6.61 0.80
C CYS A 31 -1.46 7.22 2.09
N ILE A 32 -0.69 7.15 3.19
CA ILE A 32 -1.05 7.71 4.49
C ILE A 32 -1.01 9.23 4.44
N SER A 33 0.03 9.80 3.83
CA SER A 33 0.21 11.27 3.72
C SER A 33 -0.81 11.96 2.81
N GLN A 34 -1.29 11.28 1.77
CA GLN A 34 -2.29 11.82 0.84
C GLN A 34 -3.74 11.53 1.28
N ALA A 35 -3.94 10.64 2.24
CA ALA A 35 -5.26 10.29 2.72
C ALA A 35 -5.90 11.44 3.48
N ASN A 36 -7.22 11.57 3.32
CA ASN A 36 -7.97 12.66 3.93
C ASN A 36 -8.37 12.27 5.35
N ALA A 37 -7.66 12.80 6.35
CA ALA A 37 -8.00 12.58 7.76
C ALA A 37 -9.32 13.26 8.19
N GLY A 38 -9.88 14.15 7.36
CA GLY A 38 -11.10 14.88 7.65
C GLY A 38 -10.92 15.76 8.88
N SER A 39 -11.73 15.52 9.92
CA SER A 39 -11.64 16.21 11.20
C SER A 39 -10.63 15.58 12.18
N CYS A 40 -10.00 14.47 11.82
CA CYS A 40 -9.00 13.80 12.66
C CYS A 40 -7.62 14.43 12.47
N SER A 41 -6.79 14.41 13.52
CA SER A 41 -5.36 14.70 13.37
C SER A 41 -4.66 13.51 12.70
N MET A 42 -3.64 13.77 11.88
CA MET A 42 -2.78 12.73 11.30
C MET A 42 -2.02 11.91 12.37
N THR A 43 -1.97 12.41 13.60
CA THR A 43 -1.38 11.73 14.77
C THR A 43 -2.41 11.08 15.69
N ASP A 44 -3.70 11.26 15.43
CA ASP A 44 -4.79 10.71 16.25
C ASP A 44 -5.26 9.37 15.66
N ASN A 45 -4.53 8.32 16.02
CA ASN A 45 -4.80 6.99 15.53
C ASN A 45 -6.21 6.51 15.90
N SER A 46 -6.73 6.82 17.09
CA SER A 46 -8.09 6.43 17.48
C SER A 46 -9.14 7.05 16.55
N CYS A 47 -9.01 8.34 16.23
CA CYS A 47 -9.92 9.02 15.30
C CYS A 47 -9.78 8.47 13.88
N LEU A 48 -8.55 8.31 13.39
CA LEU A 48 -8.28 7.82 12.04
C LEU A 48 -8.82 6.39 11.82
N CYS A 49 -8.67 5.50 12.81
CA CYS A 49 -9.16 4.13 12.76
C CYS A 49 -10.69 4.03 12.71
N ASN A 50 -11.39 5.02 13.28
CA ASN A 50 -12.85 5.13 13.21
C ASN A 50 -13.33 5.86 11.94
N ASN A 51 -12.44 6.52 11.21
CA ASN A 51 -12.81 7.31 10.05
C ASN A 51 -12.76 6.48 8.76
N ALA A 52 -13.92 6.01 8.31
CA ALA A 52 -14.04 5.24 7.07
C ALA A 52 -13.62 6.02 5.80
N ALA A 53 -13.68 7.36 5.82
CA ALA A 53 -13.21 8.20 4.72
C ALA A 53 -11.67 8.30 4.65
N TYR A 54 -11.00 7.97 5.75
CA TYR A 54 -9.55 7.82 5.79
C TYR A 54 -9.13 6.37 5.49
N THR A 55 -9.73 5.38 6.17
CA THR A 55 -9.28 3.98 6.06
C THR A 55 -9.50 3.39 4.67
N ASN A 56 -10.65 3.58 4.03
CA ASN A 56 -10.95 3.02 2.71
C ASN A 56 -9.98 3.46 1.60
N PRO A 57 -9.79 4.77 1.34
CA PRO A 57 -8.88 5.20 0.26
C PRO A 57 -7.42 4.88 0.57
N THR A 58 -7.02 4.90 1.85
CA THR A 58 -5.68 4.48 2.25
C THR A 58 -5.43 3.02 1.89
N ASN A 59 -6.41 2.15 2.17
CA ASN A 59 -6.31 0.72 1.90
C ASN A 59 -6.32 0.42 0.38
N GLU A 60 -7.14 1.13 -0.40
CA GLU A 60 -7.10 1.05 -1.87
C GLU A 60 -5.75 1.55 -2.43
N CYS A 61 -5.17 2.59 -1.83
CA CYS A 61 -3.85 3.06 -2.21
C CYS A 61 -2.77 2.00 -1.90
N PHE A 62 -2.82 1.33 -0.73
CA PHE A 62 -1.92 0.20 -0.46
C PHE A 62 -2.11 -0.94 -1.48
N ARG A 63 -3.36 -1.19 -1.89
CA ARG A 63 -3.65 -2.18 -2.93
C ARG A 63 -3.06 -1.81 -4.29
N SER A 64 -2.93 -0.53 -4.62
CA SER A 64 -2.32 -0.09 -5.88
C SER A 64 -0.80 0.04 -5.81
N SER A 65 -0.27 0.57 -4.70
CA SER A 65 1.13 1.02 -4.60
C SER A 65 2.06 -0.01 -3.94
N CYS A 66 1.55 -0.90 -3.11
CA CYS A 66 2.36 -1.89 -2.39
C CYS A 66 2.37 -3.27 -3.08
N SER A 67 3.26 -4.18 -2.68
CA SER A 67 3.10 -5.60 -3.03
C SER A 67 1.98 -6.24 -2.19
N GLN A 68 1.59 -7.48 -2.49
CA GLN A 68 0.61 -8.19 -1.66
C GLN A 68 1.11 -8.41 -0.23
N SER A 69 2.38 -8.79 -0.06
CA SER A 69 2.98 -9.02 1.26
C SER A 69 3.10 -7.73 2.06
N ASP A 70 3.54 -6.64 1.42
CA ASP A 70 3.70 -5.35 2.11
C ASP A 70 2.35 -4.76 2.52
N TRP A 71 1.34 -4.92 1.69
CA TRP A 71 -0.01 -4.50 2.02
C TRP A 71 -0.60 -5.29 3.19
N GLN A 72 -0.36 -6.60 3.23
CA GLN A 72 -0.82 -7.45 4.32
C GLN A 72 -0.12 -7.09 5.64
N ALA A 73 1.20 -6.87 5.61
CA ALA A 73 1.95 -6.40 6.76
C ALA A 73 1.49 -5.00 7.23
N ALA A 74 1.23 -4.09 6.29
CA ALA A 74 0.67 -2.76 6.60
C ALA A 74 -0.72 -2.85 7.24
N TYR A 75 -1.57 -3.76 6.77
CA TYR A 75 -2.88 -4.01 7.35
C TYR A 75 -2.78 -4.55 8.78
N ASP A 76 -2.00 -5.60 9.00
CA ASP A 76 -1.84 -6.20 10.33
C ASP A 76 -1.31 -5.17 11.33
N TYR A 77 -0.34 -4.35 10.90
CA TYR A 77 0.16 -3.24 11.70
C TYR A 77 -0.90 -2.17 11.97
N ALA A 78 -1.71 -1.80 10.97
CA ALA A 78 -2.80 -0.85 11.14
C ALA A 78 -3.82 -1.33 12.19
N VAL A 79 -4.21 -2.61 12.14
CA VAL A 79 -5.13 -3.22 13.10
C VAL A 79 -4.54 -3.22 14.51
N GLN A 80 -3.26 -3.61 14.66
CA GLN A 80 -2.56 -3.56 15.95
C GLN A 80 -2.54 -2.14 16.52
N LEU A 81 -2.19 -1.16 15.68
CA LEU A 81 -2.11 0.24 16.07
C LEU A 81 -3.48 0.82 16.46
N CYS A 82 -4.57 0.41 15.81
CA CYS A 82 -5.92 0.76 16.23
C CYS A 82 -6.28 0.12 17.57
N HIS A 83 -5.89 -1.14 17.79
CA HIS A 83 -6.12 -1.84 19.04
C HIS A 83 -5.35 -1.19 20.20
N ASP A 84 -4.08 -0.83 20.00
CA ASP A 84 -3.28 -0.06 20.97
C ASP A 84 -3.89 1.32 21.26
N ALA A 85 -4.54 1.92 20.26
CA ALA A 85 -5.29 3.16 20.40
C ALA A 85 -6.69 2.97 21.02
N GLY A 86 -7.04 1.76 21.49
CA GLY A 86 -8.31 1.44 22.14
C GLY A 86 -9.49 1.23 21.20
N VAL A 87 -9.26 1.10 19.89
CA VAL A 87 -10.29 0.88 18.87
C VAL A 87 -10.36 -0.61 18.52
N THR A 88 -11.33 -1.30 19.12
CA THR A 88 -11.59 -2.74 18.89
C THR A 88 -12.39 -3.03 17.60
N THR A 89 -13.10 -2.02 17.07
CA THR A 89 -13.88 -2.11 15.82
C THR A 89 -13.33 -1.13 14.81
N SER A 90 -12.19 -1.45 14.21
CA SER A 90 -11.56 -0.57 13.21
C SER A 90 -12.30 -0.70 11.87
N ASN A 91 -12.49 0.41 11.13
CA ASN A 91 -13.01 0.39 9.75
C ASN A 91 -11.95 -0.06 8.72
N ILE A 92 -11.00 -0.88 9.16
CA ILE A 92 -9.90 -1.36 8.33
C ILE A 92 -10.32 -2.72 7.79
N ASN A 93 -10.70 -2.72 6.53
CA ASN A 93 -11.13 -3.94 5.86
C ASN A 93 -9.92 -4.83 5.56
N ASN A 94 -10.05 -6.13 5.83
CA ASN A 94 -9.02 -7.11 5.51
C ASN A 94 -8.63 -7.01 4.03
N PRO A 95 -7.33 -6.91 3.70
CA PRO A 95 -6.86 -6.87 2.32
C PRO A 95 -7.35 -8.09 1.54
N PRO A 96 -8.26 -7.94 0.56
CA PRO A 96 -8.55 -9.04 -0.36
C PRO A 96 -7.28 -9.36 -1.13
N SER A 97 -6.84 -10.63 -1.14
CA SER A 97 -5.65 -11.04 -1.91
C SER A 97 -5.65 -10.41 -3.31
N LYS A 98 -4.60 -9.65 -3.65
CA LYS A 98 -4.32 -9.19 -5.01
C LYS A 98 -4.23 -10.45 -5.83
N ARG A 99 -5.35 -10.82 -6.46
CA ARG A 99 -5.37 -11.91 -7.42
C ARG A 99 -4.31 -11.55 -8.42
N SER A 100 -3.23 -12.33 -8.46
CA SER A 100 -2.36 -12.37 -9.61
C SER A 100 -3.29 -12.67 -10.78
N PHE A 101 -3.63 -11.65 -11.54
CA PHE A 101 -3.95 -11.85 -12.94
C PHE A 101 -2.64 -12.33 -13.55
N THR A 102 -2.27 -13.59 -13.30
CA THR A 102 -1.70 -14.37 -14.39
C THR A 102 -2.74 -14.21 -15.48
N PRO A 103 -2.46 -13.50 -16.59
CA PRO A 103 -3.30 -13.71 -17.74
C PRO A 103 -3.31 -15.21 -17.90
N VAL A 104 -4.50 -15.81 -17.78
CA VAL A 104 -4.76 -17.07 -18.45
C VAL A 104 -4.57 -16.68 -19.91
N TYR A 105 -3.31 -16.67 -20.36
CA TYR A 105 -2.94 -16.94 -21.73
C TYR A 105 -3.36 -18.39 -21.90
N SER A 106 -4.68 -18.55 -22.02
CA SER A 106 -5.38 -19.75 -22.40
C SER A 106 -4.60 -20.23 -23.59
N GLY A 107 -3.80 -21.26 -23.35
CA GLY A 107 -2.82 -21.73 -24.29
C GLY A 107 -3.53 -21.92 -25.60
N ARG A 108 -3.15 -21.10 -26.60
CA ARG A 108 -3.39 -21.44 -27.99
C ARG A 108 -2.87 -22.85 -28.16
N ARG A 109 -3.78 -23.82 -28.19
CA ARG A 109 -3.55 -25.08 -28.90
C ARG A 109 -3.33 -24.69 -30.36
N ALA A 110 -2.08 -24.40 -30.69
CA ALA A 110 -1.58 -24.65 -32.02
C ALA A 110 -1.60 -26.18 -32.18
N LEU A 111 -2.68 -26.70 -32.76
CA LEU A 111 -2.69 -28.05 -33.28
C LEU A 111 -2.08 -27.97 -34.68
N ALA A 112 -0.87 -28.50 -34.77
CA ALA A 112 -0.27 -29.03 -35.99
C ALA A 112 -1.09 -30.22 -36.51
#